data_AF-A0A3T0V808-F1
#
_entry.id   AF-A0A3T0V808-F1
#
_cell.length_a   1.000
_cell.length_b   1.000
_cell.length_c   1.000
_cell.angle_alpha   90.00
_cell.angle_beta   90.00
_cell.angle_gamma   90.00
#
_symmetry.space_group_name_H-M   'P 1'
#
loop_
_entity.id
_entity.type
_entity.pdbx_description
1 polymer ?
#
loop_
_entity_poly.entity_id
_entity_poly.type
_entity_poly.pdbx_seq_one_letter_code
_entity_poly.pdbx_strand_id
1 'polypeptide(L)'
;EEKDENGLPKHLEWLEGISIAALVVGENCEKPSHWRAKETLSQWMVKHNVPGISGVDTRALTKKIRENGALLGRIVYEEPNNAQALNFSDPNERNLVAECSVKEPMIFNESGSPRICAIDCGLKLNQIRCFISRGARVELVPWNWKLDESKFDGLFISNGPGDPVVCKDTVTQIQKVLKNGKKPVFGICLGHQLLSTAIGCKTYKMKYGNRGHNLPCIHHGTGRCFMTSQNHGFAVETETLPFDWEPLFTNANDSTNEGIIHKQKPYFSVQFHPEHTAGPEDLELLFDVFLSAVKSQKSQGASTISLRQQLINRLIYTPNPDSLLDKRPRKVLILGSGGLSIGQAGEFDYSGSQAIKAMKEEKIQTVLINPNIATVQTSKGLADKCYFLPLTPEYVEQVIKAERPNGVLLTFGGQTALNCGVELEKSGVFSKYNVKILGTPIKSIIETEDRKMFAERINEIGEKVAPSEAVYSVDEALNAAKRIGFPVMARAAFSLGGLGSGFADNEEELENLARQALAHSNQ
;
A
#
# COMPACT_ATOMS: atom_id res chain seq x y z
N GLU A 1 -11.65 24.96 -13.62
CA GLU A 1 -11.33 23.60 -13.15
C GLU A 1 -12.62 22.91 -12.73
N GLU A 2 -12.72 21.59 -12.92
CA GLU A 2 -13.90 20.81 -12.51
C GLU A 2 -13.94 20.72 -10.98
N LYS A 3 -15.12 21.00 -10.40
CA LYS A 3 -15.36 20.89 -8.95
C LYS A 3 -16.19 19.64 -8.65
N ASP A 4 -15.96 19.04 -7.49
CA ASP A 4 -16.81 17.97 -6.94
C ASP A 4 -18.10 18.53 -6.34
N GLU A 5 -18.98 17.65 -5.85
CA GLU A 5 -20.27 18.03 -5.24
C GLU A 5 -20.14 18.92 -3.99
N ASN A 6 -18.93 19.02 -3.41
CA ASN A 6 -18.63 19.85 -2.25
C ASN A 6 -17.92 21.16 -2.64
N GLY A 7 -17.81 21.45 -3.94
CA GLY A 7 -17.20 22.68 -4.45
C GLY A 7 -15.66 22.68 -4.43
N LEU A 8 -15.02 21.53 -4.15
CA LEU A 8 -13.56 21.39 -4.14
C LEU A 8 -13.04 20.98 -5.53
N PRO A 9 -11.83 21.40 -5.94
CA PRO A 9 -11.18 20.94 -7.17
C PRO A 9 -11.09 19.41 -7.27
N LYS A 10 -11.84 18.80 -8.19
CA LYS A 10 -12.09 17.35 -8.22
C LYS A 10 -10.83 16.49 -8.38
N HIS A 11 -9.81 17.03 -9.08
CA HIS A 11 -8.63 16.27 -9.51
C HIS A 11 -7.33 16.75 -8.87
N LEU A 12 -7.41 17.73 -7.96
CA LEU A 12 -6.26 18.40 -7.36
C LEU A 12 -6.37 18.40 -5.83
N GLU A 13 -5.20 18.48 -5.18
CA GLU A 13 -5.06 18.49 -3.72
C GLU A 13 -4.88 19.89 -3.14
N TRP A 14 -5.07 20.91 -3.97
CA TRP A 14 -4.86 22.32 -3.65
C TRP A 14 -6.00 23.16 -4.24
N LEU A 15 -6.38 24.25 -3.56
CA LEU A 15 -7.51 25.08 -3.98
C LEU A 15 -7.28 25.79 -5.31
N GLU A 16 -6.05 26.28 -5.55
CA GLU A 16 -5.71 27.02 -6.76
C GLU A 16 -4.22 26.91 -7.11
N GLY A 17 -3.93 26.49 -8.34
CA GLY A 17 -2.57 26.50 -8.89
C GLY A 17 -1.68 25.32 -8.49
N ILE A 18 -0.38 25.53 -8.61
CA ILE A 18 0.67 24.52 -8.40
C ILE A 18 1.54 24.97 -7.22
N SER A 19 1.80 24.07 -6.28
CA SER A 19 2.49 24.40 -5.02
C SER A 19 4.03 24.34 -5.09
N ILE A 20 4.59 23.66 -6.09
CA ILE A 20 6.04 23.58 -6.27
C ILE A 20 6.59 24.85 -6.92
N ALA A 21 7.78 25.28 -6.50
CA ALA A 21 8.46 26.42 -7.12
C ALA A 21 9.01 26.09 -8.51
N ALA A 22 9.36 24.82 -8.75
CA ALA A 22 9.90 24.35 -10.02
C ALA A 22 9.80 22.82 -10.12
N LEU A 23 9.79 22.27 -11.34
CA LEU A 23 9.83 20.83 -11.59
C LEU A 23 11.11 20.42 -12.32
N VAL A 24 11.76 19.34 -11.86
CA VAL A 24 12.93 18.73 -12.51
C VAL A 24 12.61 17.28 -12.83
N VAL A 25 12.68 16.90 -14.11
CA VAL A 25 12.40 15.53 -14.57
C VAL A 25 13.51 14.98 -15.46
N GLY A 26 13.58 13.65 -15.58
CA GLY A 26 14.45 12.99 -16.55
C GLY A 26 13.92 13.13 -17.98
N GLU A 27 12.61 12.94 -18.14
CA GLU A 27 11.94 12.97 -19.44
C GLU A 27 10.55 13.62 -19.29
N ASN A 28 10.11 14.33 -20.34
CA ASN A 28 8.78 14.94 -20.42
C ASN A 28 7.94 14.24 -21.50
N CYS A 29 6.71 13.84 -21.17
CA CYS A 29 5.79 13.25 -22.15
C CYS A 29 5.00 14.35 -22.88
N GLU A 30 5.37 14.63 -24.13
CA GLU A 30 4.72 15.69 -24.92
C GLU A 30 3.32 15.32 -25.42
N LYS A 31 3.00 14.02 -25.50
CA LYS A 31 1.74 13.49 -26.03
C LYS A 31 1.08 12.53 -25.03
N PRO A 32 0.63 13.03 -23.87
CA PRO A 32 0.00 12.18 -22.86
C PRO A 32 -1.31 11.58 -23.40
N SER A 33 -1.54 10.30 -23.13
CA SER A 33 -2.78 9.60 -23.49
C SER A 33 -3.49 9.12 -22.23
N HIS A 34 -4.50 9.88 -21.81
CA HIS A 34 -5.34 9.54 -20.67
C HIS A 34 -6.73 10.14 -20.89
N TRP A 35 -7.81 9.38 -20.66
CA TRP A 35 -9.18 9.84 -20.94
C TRP A 35 -9.60 11.09 -20.14
N ARG A 36 -8.95 11.36 -19.01
CA ARG A 36 -9.11 12.59 -18.20
C ARG A 36 -8.19 13.74 -18.62
N ALA A 37 -7.24 13.54 -19.53
CA ALA A 37 -6.30 14.59 -19.93
C ALA A 37 -7.05 15.74 -20.61
N LYS A 38 -6.72 16.97 -20.23
CA LYS A 38 -7.28 18.21 -20.81
C LYS A 38 -6.22 19.08 -21.47
N GLU A 39 -5.01 19.04 -20.94
CA GLU A 39 -3.84 19.75 -21.43
C GLU A 39 -2.57 18.96 -21.06
N THR A 40 -1.43 19.30 -21.65
CA THR A 40 -0.14 18.72 -21.26
C THR A 40 0.35 19.31 -19.94
N LEU A 41 1.23 18.60 -19.25
CA LEU A 41 1.89 19.11 -18.04
C LEU A 41 2.60 20.44 -18.31
N SER A 42 3.28 20.57 -19.45
CA SER A 42 3.98 21.80 -19.83
C SER A 42 3.02 22.99 -20.02
N GLN A 43 1.88 22.77 -20.67
CA GLN A 43 0.85 23.81 -20.83
C GLN A 43 0.29 24.27 -19.48
N TRP A 44 -0.02 23.31 -18.60
CA TRP A 44 -0.51 23.60 -17.26
C TRP A 44 0.52 24.38 -16.43
N MET A 45 1.79 23.99 -16.47
CA MET A 45 2.88 24.70 -15.78
C MET A 45 3.07 26.13 -16.31
N VAL A 46 3.03 26.34 -17.64
CA VAL A 46 3.11 27.68 -18.25
C VAL A 46 1.96 28.57 -17.76
N LYS A 47 0.73 28.04 -17.73
CA LYS A 47 -0.45 28.76 -17.24
C LYS A 47 -0.32 29.24 -15.79
N HIS A 48 0.38 28.46 -14.96
CA HIS A 48 0.62 28.79 -13.55
C HIS A 48 1.99 29.44 -13.29
N ASN A 49 2.73 29.82 -14.34
CA ASN A 49 4.06 30.41 -14.25
C ASN A 49 5.07 29.57 -13.44
N VAL A 50 4.98 28.24 -13.53
CA VAL A 50 5.91 27.32 -12.86
C VAL A 50 6.99 26.86 -13.84
N PRO A 51 8.28 27.14 -13.56
CA PRO A 51 9.37 26.67 -14.41
C PRO A 51 9.56 25.15 -14.30
N GLY A 52 9.94 24.53 -15.42
CA GLY A 52 10.28 23.11 -15.50
C GLY A 52 11.53 22.88 -16.33
N ILE A 53 12.29 21.85 -16.01
CA ILE A 53 13.43 21.37 -16.81
C ILE A 53 13.36 19.85 -16.96
N SER A 54 13.67 19.36 -18.16
CA SER A 54 13.76 17.93 -18.49
C SER A 54 15.15 17.58 -19.02
N GLY A 55 15.46 16.29 -19.21
CA GLY A 55 16.78 15.85 -19.63
C GLY A 55 17.83 15.84 -18.52
N VAL A 56 17.41 15.96 -17.26
CA VAL A 56 18.30 15.95 -16.10
C VAL A 56 18.42 14.52 -15.55
N ASP A 57 19.64 14.06 -15.23
CA ASP A 57 19.82 12.82 -14.48
C ASP A 57 19.32 13.00 -13.03
N THR A 58 18.02 12.76 -12.83
CA THR A 58 17.36 12.86 -11.53
C THR A 58 17.87 11.80 -10.55
N ARG A 59 18.46 10.69 -11.01
CA ARG A 59 19.11 9.69 -10.15
C ARG A 59 20.39 10.25 -9.55
N ALA A 60 21.24 10.90 -10.36
CA ALA A 60 22.42 11.59 -9.87
C ALA A 60 22.07 12.72 -8.89
N LEU A 61 21.03 13.51 -9.20
CA LEU A 61 20.53 14.56 -8.29
C LEU A 61 20.03 13.97 -6.96
N THR A 62 19.26 12.88 -7.01
CA THR A 62 18.78 12.19 -5.80
C THR A 62 19.92 11.68 -4.94
N LYS A 63 20.97 11.10 -5.55
CA LYS A 63 22.18 10.68 -4.82
C LYS A 63 22.86 11.87 -4.13
N LYS A 64 23.04 13.00 -4.84
CA LYS A 64 23.64 14.22 -4.29
C LYS A 64 22.87 14.75 -3.08
N ILE A 65 21.54 14.80 -3.15
CA ILE A 65 20.67 15.22 -2.03
C ILE A 65 20.78 14.22 -0.87
N ARG A 66 20.76 12.92 -1.14
CA ARG A 66 20.90 11.89 -0.09
C ARG A 66 22.25 11.97 0.64
N GLU A 67 23.32 12.22 -0.11
CA GLU A 67 24.69 12.28 0.42
C GLU A 67 24.96 13.58 1.19
N ASN A 68 24.48 14.73 0.70
CA ASN A 68 24.80 16.05 1.26
C ASN A 68 23.66 16.67 2.10
N GLY A 69 22.48 16.05 2.10
CA GLY A 69 21.27 16.59 2.73
C GLY A 69 20.47 17.50 1.80
N ALA A 70 19.46 18.18 2.35
CA ALA A 70 18.63 19.12 1.60
C ALA A 70 19.51 20.26 1.04
N LEU A 71 19.55 20.39 -0.29
CA LEU A 71 20.36 21.38 -1.00
C LEU A 71 19.46 22.50 -1.52
N LEU A 72 19.97 23.74 -1.45
CA LEU A 72 19.37 24.84 -2.19
C LEU A 72 19.71 24.69 -3.68
N GLY A 73 18.73 24.96 -4.53
CA GLY A 73 18.85 24.81 -5.97
C GLY A 73 18.08 25.91 -6.69
N ARG A 74 18.48 26.17 -7.94
CA ARG A 74 17.85 27.18 -8.79
C ARG A 74 17.87 26.71 -10.24
N ILE A 75 16.75 26.89 -10.95
CA ILE A 75 16.70 26.77 -12.41
C ILE A 75 16.99 28.15 -12.98
N VAL A 76 17.93 28.22 -13.93
CA VAL A 76 18.29 29.42 -14.68
C VAL A 76 18.07 29.14 -16.16
N TYR A 77 17.55 30.13 -16.89
CA TYR A 77 17.26 29.99 -18.32
C TYR A 77 18.53 30.04 -19.17
N GLU A 78 19.47 30.90 -18.79
CA GLU A 78 20.78 31.04 -19.43
C GLU A 78 21.90 30.66 -18.45
N GLU A 79 23.02 30.21 -19.01
CA GLU A 79 24.22 29.94 -18.23
C GLU A 79 24.73 31.26 -17.61
N PRO A 80 24.85 31.34 -16.27
CA PRO A 80 25.26 32.57 -15.62
C PRO A 80 26.77 32.81 -15.85
N ASN A 81 27.12 34.04 -16.25
CA ASN A 81 28.53 34.48 -16.38
C ASN A 81 29.35 34.25 -15.11
N ASN A 82 28.71 34.30 -13.93
CA ASN A 82 29.31 33.92 -12.66
C ASN A 82 28.27 33.20 -11.78
N ALA A 83 28.36 31.87 -11.72
CA ALA A 83 27.48 31.05 -10.89
C ALA A 83 27.56 31.37 -9.38
N GLN A 84 28.71 31.86 -8.89
CA GLN A 84 28.91 32.22 -7.48
C GLN A 84 28.20 33.53 -7.09
N ALA A 85 27.84 34.35 -8.07
CA ALA A 85 27.06 35.58 -7.83
C ALA A 85 25.55 35.31 -7.70
N LEU A 86 25.10 34.06 -7.91
CA LEU A 86 23.70 33.71 -7.74
C LEU A 86 23.33 33.63 -6.26
N ASN A 87 22.40 34.49 -5.84
CA ASN A 87 21.81 34.41 -4.51
C ASN A 87 20.86 33.20 -4.42
N PHE A 88 21.09 32.36 -3.42
CA PHE A 88 20.16 31.31 -3.00
C PHE A 88 19.33 31.82 -1.83
N SER A 89 18.03 31.55 -1.86
CA SER A 89 17.10 31.86 -0.77
C SER A 89 16.64 30.56 -0.14
N ASP A 90 16.78 30.43 1.19
CA ASP A 90 16.26 29.27 1.91
C ASP A 90 14.77 29.51 2.24
N PRO A 91 13.84 28.76 1.64
CA PRO A 91 12.42 28.92 1.94
C PRO A 91 12.08 28.54 3.39
N ASN A 92 12.92 27.79 4.11
CA ASN A 92 12.66 27.41 5.51
C ASN A 92 12.80 28.60 6.49
N GLU A 93 13.40 29.72 6.07
CA GLU A 93 13.48 30.94 6.89
C GLU A 93 12.15 31.71 6.93
N ARG A 94 11.23 31.42 6.00
CA ARG A 94 9.91 32.06 5.90
C ARG A 94 8.84 31.23 6.60
N ASN A 95 7.75 31.89 7.00
CA ASN A 95 6.56 31.19 7.50
C ASN A 95 5.71 30.68 6.32
N LEU A 96 6.12 29.56 5.75
CA LEU A 96 5.43 28.92 4.61
C LEU A 96 3.98 28.54 4.94
N VAL A 97 3.69 28.22 6.20
CA VAL A 97 2.33 27.94 6.66
C VAL A 97 1.43 29.17 6.47
N ALA A 98 1.90 30.36 6.83
CA ALA A 98 1.13 31.60 6.66
C ALA A 98 0.87 31.94 5.18
N GLU A 99 1.79 31.57 4.29
CA GLU A 99 1.65 31.76 2.84
C GLU A 99 0.57 30.84 2.28
N CYS A 100 0.56 29.58 2.71
CA CYS A 100 -0.30 28.52 2.21
C CYS A 100 -1.71 28.47 2.83
N SER A 101 -1.86 28.93 4.08
CA SER A 101 -3.11 28.85 4.83
C SER A 101 -4.22 29.76 4.25
N VAL A 102 -5.46 29.29 4.31
CA VAL A 102 -6.66 30.10 4.03
C VAL A 102 -6.67 31.39 4.84
N LYS A 103 -7.23 32.45 4.26
CA LYS A 103 -7.30 33.77 4.91
C LYS A 103 -8.54 33.95 5.77
N GLU A 104 -9.62 33.28 5.41
CA GLU A 104 -10.90 33.31 6.13
C GLU A 104 -11.43 31.88 6.33
N PRO A 105 -12.24 31.62 7.38
CA PRO A 105 -12.83 30.32 7.61
C PRO A 105 -13.71 29.84 6.44
N MET A 106 -13.65 28.54 6.15
CA MET A 106 -14.48 27.87 5.15
C MET A 106 -15.23 26.70 5.79
N ILE A 107 -16.50 26.52 5.43
CA ILE A 107 -17.34 25.45 5.97
C ILE A 107 -17.67 24.47 4.85
N PHE A 108 -17.46 23.18 5.12
CA PHE A 108 -17.78 22.07 4.22
C PHE A 108 -18.76 21.13 4.90
N ASN A 109 -19.72 20.62 4.12
CA ASN A 109 -20.81 19.77 4.61
C ASN A 109 -21.54 20.40 5.82
N GLU A 110 -22.17 21.56 5.60
CA GLU A 110 -22.70 22.43 6.66
C GLU A 110 -23.71 21.74 7.60
N SER A 111 -24.54 20.83 7.07
CA SER A 111 -25.50 20.02 7.83
C SER A 111 -24.90 18.77 8.48
N GLY A 112 -23.60 18.51 8.26
CA GLY A 112 -22.88 17.35 8.74
C GLY A 112 -22.67 17.30 10.26
N SER A 113 -22.31 16.11 10.75
CA SER A 113 -21.99 15.86 12.15
C SER A 113 -21.04 14.65 12.28
N PRO A 114 -20.03 14.70 13.16
CA PRO A 114 -19.73 15.77 14.12
C PRO A 114 -19.09 17.02 13.48
N ARG A 115 -18.97 18.09 14.25
CA ARG A 115 -18.31 19.34 13.85
C ARG A 115 -16.81 19.24 14.11
N ILE A 116 -16.00 19.30 13.06
CA ILE A 116 -14.55 19.25 13.13
C ILE A 116 -13.99 20.64 12.81
N CYS A 117 -13.19 21.19 13.71
CA CYS A 117 -12.37 22.37 13.41
C CYS A 117 -11.03 21.89 12.85
N ALA A 118 -10.74 22.24 11.60
CA ALA A 118 -9.50 21.90 10.91
C ALA A 118 -8.62 23.15 10.82
N ILE A 119 -7.46 23.14 11.47
CA ILE A 119 -6.46 24.22 11.33
C ILE A 119 -5.72 24.01 10.01
N ASP A 120 -5.84 24.94 9.08
CA ASP A 120 -5.15 24.90 7.81
C ASP A 120 -3.69 25.34 7.95
N CYS A 121 -2.79 24.36 7.98
CA CYS A 121 -1.36 24.59 7.94
C CYS A 121 -0.76 24.45 6.53
N GLY A 122 -1.58 24.40 5.47
CA GLY A 122 -1.20 23.95 4.14
C GLY A 122 -1.85 22.60 3.79
N LEU A 123 -3.13 22.48 4.13
CA LEU A 123 -3.93 21.26 4.06
C LEU A 123 -4.05 20.72 2.62
N LYS A 124 -3.91 19.41 2.48
CA LYS A 124 -4.34 18.69 1.29
C LYS A 124 -5.83 18.46 1.28
N LEU A 125 -6.49 18.80 0.18
CA LEU A 125 -7.95 18.76 0.07
C LEU A 125 -8.57 17.38 0.37
N ASN A 126 -7.86 16.28 0.11
CA ASN A 126 -8.40 14.96 0.43
C ASN A 126 -8.58 14.73 1.94
N GLN A 127 -7.90 15.46 2.82
CA GLN A 127 -8.19 15.42 4.27
C GLN A 127 -9.61 15.90 4.57
N ILE A 128 -10.09 16.93 3.88
CA ILE A 128 -11.49 17.39 3.98
C ILE A 128 -12.42 16.31 3.40
N ARG A 129 -12.08 15.75 2.24
CA ARG A 129 -12.87 14.68 1.60
C ARG A 129 -13.05 13.46 2.49
N CYS A 130 -11.99 13.01 3.16
CA CYS A 130 -12.04 11.89 4.10
C CYS A 130 -13.02 12.16 5.26
N PHE A 131 -13.15 13.41 5.73
CA PHE A 131 -14.10 13.75 6.78
C PHE A 131 -15.54 13.88 6.29
N ILE A 132 -15.76 14.59 5.17
CA ILE A 132 -17.12 14.83 4.65
C ILE A 132 -17.75 13.53 4.12
N SER A 133 -16.98 12.62 3.52
CA SER A 133 -17.47 11.32 3.07
C SER A 133 -17.96 10.44 4.24
N ARG A 134 -17.47 10.71 5.45
CA ARG A 134 -17.88 10.09 6.72
C ARG A 134 -18.98 10.89 7.46
N GLY A 135 -19.55 11.89 6.79
CA GLY A 135 -20.68 12.69 7.25
C GLY A 135 -20.32 13.85 8.19
N ALA A 136 -19.03 14.14 8.44
CA ALA A 136 -18.63 15.22 9.32
C ALA A 136 -18.81 16.61 8.68
N ARG A 137 -19.15 17.62 9.48
CA ARG A 137 -19.05 19.03 9.10
C ARG A 137 -17.63 19.49 9.38
N VAL A 138 -16.94 20.07 8.40
CA VAL A 138 -15.57 20.55 8.57
C VAL A 138 -15.55 22.07 8.47
N GLU A 139 -14.99 22.72 9.46
CA GLU A 139 -14.69 24.15 9.45
C GLU A 139 -13.17 24.33 9.36
N LEU A 140 -12.71 24.67 8.16
CA LEU A 140 -11.31 24.96 7.89
C LEU A 140 -11.01 26.39 8.33
N VAL A 141 -10.04 26.58 9.21
CA VAL A 141 -9.69 27.89 9.77
C VAL A 141 -8.23 28.25 9.49
N PRO A 142 -7.87 29.55 9.43
CA PRO A 142 -6.49 29.98 9.28
C PRO A 142 -5.55 29.39 10.33
N TRP A 143 -4.26 29.25 9.99
CA TRP A 143 -3.25 28.61 10.85
C TRP A 143 -3.11 29.26 12.24
N ASN A 144 -3.32 30.58 12.34
CA ASN A 144 -3.22 31.38 13.56
C ASN A 144 -4.58 31.68 14.21
N TRP A 145 -5.62 30.94 13.83
CA TRP A 145 -6.99 31.16 14.31
C TRP A 145 -7.11 30.99 15.83
N LYS A 146 -7.89 31.87 16.47
CA LYS A 146 -8.21 31.74 17.90
C LYS A 146 -9.32 30.69 18.07
N LEU A 147 -8.96 29.53 18.61
CA LEU A 147 -9.88 28.40 18.76
C LEU A 147 -10.94 28.69 19.83
N ASP A 148 -12.17 28.27 19.54
CA ASP A 148 -13.31 28.28 20.47
C ASP A 148 -13.86 26.86 20.60
N GLU A 149 -13.54 26.20 21.71
CA GLU A 149 -13.92 24.81 21.98
C GLU A 149 -15.44 24.58 22.10
N SER A 150 -16.25 25.64 22.18
CA SER A 150 -17.71 25.53 22.17
C SER A 150 -18.28 25.27 20.77
N LYS A 151 -17.53 25.60 19.71
CA LYS A 151 -18.00 25.56 18.32
C LYS A 151 -17.71 24.23 17.60
N PHE A 152 -16.79 23.43 18.10
CA PHE A 152 -16.41 22.15 17.49
C PHE A 152 -16.42 21.00 18.48
N ASP A 153 -16.49 19.78 17.95
CA ASP A 153 -16.54 18.54 18.70
C ASP A 153 -15.18 17.81 18.70
N GLY A 154 -14.40 17.97 17.64
CA GLY A 154 -13.00 17.51 17.54
C GLY A 154 -12.10 18.52 16.84
N LEU A 155 -10.82 18.52 17.19
CA LEU A 155 -9.79 19.36 16.59
C LEU A 155 -8.92 18.53 15.65
N PHE A 156 -8.76 19.01 14.42
CA PHE A 156 -7.86 18.44 13.43
C PHE A 156 -6.78 19.46 13.05
N ILE A 157 -5.53 19.01 12.95
CA ILE A 157 -4.39 19.84 12.58
C ILE A 157 -3.79 19.26 11.30
N SER A 158 -3.89 20.00 10.20
CA SER A 158 -3.53 19.49 8.88
C SER A 158 -2.03 19.30 8.69
N ASN A 159 -1.68 18.71 7.56
CA ASN A 159 -0.31 18.79 7.03
C ASN A 159 0.08 20.24 6.69
N GLY A 160 1.35 20.44 6.37
CA GLY A 160 1.85 21.73 5.93
C GLY A 160 3.34 21.74 5.56
N PRO A 161 3.83 22.82 4.94
CA PRO A 161 5.24 23.02 4.64
C PRO A 161 5.98 23.69 5.81
N GLY A 162 7.31 23.70 5.74
CA GLY A 162 8.16 24.53 6.59
C GLY A 162 8.52 23.90 7.94
N ASP A 163 9.04 24.75 8.82
CA ASP A 163 9.53 24.39 10.15
C ASP A 163 8.43 24.60 11.21
N PRO A 164 8.07 23.60 12.04
CA PRO A 164 7.07 23.76 13.09
C PRO A 164 7.39 24.88 14.10
N VAL A 165 8.66 25.27 14.28
CA VAL A 165 9.09 26.29 15.24
C VAL A 165 8.52 27.68 14.92
N VAL A 166 8.20 27.96 13.66
CA VAL A 166 7.62 29.27 13.27
C VAL A 166 6.13 29.40 13.59
N CYS A 167 5.44 28.29 13.90
CA CYS A 167 3.98 28.24 14.13
C CYS A 167 3.59 28.41 15.62
N LYS A 168 4.22 29.35 16.33
CA LYS A 168 4.02 29.55 17.79
C LYS A 168 2.57 29.84 18.18
N ASP A 169 1.86 30.60 17.37
CA ASP A 169 0.45 30.93 17.61
C ASP A 169 -0.42 29.67 17.58
N THR A 170 -0.24 28.80 16.59
CA THR A 170 -0.94 27.51 16.47
C THR A 170 -0.63 26.62 17.66
N VAL A 171 0.65 26.47 18.02
CA VAL A 171 1.08 25.68 19.19
C VAL A 171 0.40 26.16 20.47
N THR A 172 0.31 27.47 20.67
CA THR A 172 -0.35 28.08 21.83
C THR A 172 -1.84 27.71 21.89
N GLN A 173 -2.53 27.67 20.74
CA GLN A 173 -3.94 27.27 20.70
C GLN A 173 -4.12 25.77 20.95
N ILE A 174 -3.25 24.92 20.40
CA ILE A 174 -3.26 23.48 20.67
C ILE A 174 -3.07 23.23 22.18
N GLN A 175 -2.12 23.90 22.82
CA GLN A 175 -1.87 23.81 24.26
C GLN A 175 -3.12 24.13 25.10
N LYS A 176 -3.91 25.14 24.70
CA LYS A 176 -5.17 25.49 25.38
C LYS A 176 -6.17 24.34 25.33
N VAL A 177 -6.37 23.74 24.15
CA VAL A 177 -7.30 22.60 23.96
C VAL A 177 -6.85 21.36 24.74
N LEU A 178 -5.55 21.05 24.72
CA LEU A 178 -4.99 19.93 25.48
C LEU A 178 -5.14 20.12 27.00
N LYS A 179 -4.99 21.37 27.49
CA LYS A 179 -5.17 21.72 28.89
C LYS A 179 -6.62 21.50 29.36
N ASN A 180 -7.62 21.80 28.53
CA ASN A 180 -9.02 21.53 28.87
C ASN A 180 -9.32 20.03 28.94
N GLY A 181 -8.67 19.22 28.09
CA GLY A 181 -8.75 17.77 28.20
C GLY A 181 -9.96 17.12 27.49
N LYS A 182 -10.86 17.93 26.90
CA LYS A 182 -12.22 17.52 26.55
C LYS A 182 -12.51 17.23 25.09
N LYS A 183 -11.61 17.55 24.16
CA LYS A 183 -11.87 17.43 22.71
C LYS A 183 -10.87 16.48 22.09
N PRO A 184 -11.26 15.48 21.30
CA PRO A 184 -10.29 14.65 20.58
C PRO A 184 -9.44 15.50 19.64
N VAL A 185 -8.17 15.14 19.51
CA VAL A 185 -7.19 15.85 18.69
C VAL A 185 -6.50 14.87 17.74
N PHE A 186 -6.49 15.20 16.46
CA PHE A 186 -5.77 14.44 15.43
C PHE A 186 -4.88 15.36 14.60
N GLY A 187 -3.58 15.03 14.50
CA GLY A 187 -2.60 15.77 13.70
C GLY A 187 -1.99 14.92 12.59
N ILE A 188 -1.80 15.51 11.41
CA ILE A 188 -1.15 14.85 10.26
C ILE A 188 0.10 15.64 9.83
N CYS A 189 1.21 14.95 9.62
CA CYS A 189 2.47 15.51 9.10
C CYS A 189 2.96 16.72 9.92
N LEU A 190 2.84 17.95 9.42
CA LEU A 190 3.14 19.14 10.23
C LEU A 190 2.25 19.21 11.48
N GLY A 191 0.97 18.84 11.39
CA GLY A 191 0.09 18.75 12.56
C GLY A 191 0.57 17.75 13.61
N HIS A 192 1.26 16.68 13.22
CA HIS A 192 1.95 15.80 14.16
C HIS A 192 3.09 16.51 14.89
N GLN A 193 3.90 17.27 14.17
CA GLN A 193 5.02 18.04 14.73
C GLN A 193 4.54 19.18 15.65
N LEU A 194 3.47 19.88 15.27
CA LEU A 194 2.85 20.94 16.08
C LEU A 194 2.23 20.39 17.35
N LEU A 195 1.52 19.25 17.26
CA LEU A 195 0.99 18.58 18.45
C LEU A 195 2.11 18.12 19.39
N SER A 196 3.17 17.55 18.84
CA SER A 196 4.34 17.11 19.61
C SER A 196 5.06 18.29 20.28
N THR A 197 5.19 19.41 19.58
CA THR A 197 5.76 20.66 20.12
C THR A 197 4.87 21.22 21.24
N ALA A 198 3.54 21.18 21.07
CA ALA A 198 2.59 21.64 22.08
C ALA A 198 2.70 20.88 23.41
N ILE A 199 3.08 19.59 23.37
CA ILE A 199 3.30 18.77 24.58
C ILE A 199 4.75 18.82 25.09
N GLY A 200 5.62 19.64 24.49
CA GLY A 200 6.99 19.87 24.94
C GLY A 200 8.08 19.04 24.24
N CYS A 201 7.74 18.29 23.18
CA CYS A 201 8.75 17.57 22.41
C CYS A 201 9.60 18.52 21.57
N LYS A 202 10.84 18.11 21.28
CA LYS A 202 11.71 18.77 20.30
C LYS A 202 11.46 18.23 18.90
N THR A 203 11.69 19.08 17.91
CA THR A 203 11.72 18.71 16.49
C THR A 203 13.10 19.03 15.91
N TYR A 204 13.51 18.29 14.89
CA TYR A 204 14.80 18.48 14.24
C TYR A 204 14.68 18.34 12.72
N LYS A 205 15.56 19.04 11.99
CA LYS A 205 15.67 18.91 10.54
C LYS A 205 16.32 17.58 10.19
N MET A 206 15.64 16.78 9.38
CA MET A 206 16.19 15.55 8.82
C MET A 206 17.20 15.88 7.72
N LYS A 207 18.20 15.01 7.52
CA LYS A 207 19.24 15.19 6.50
C LYS A 207 18.63 15.48 5.13
N TYR A 208 17.80 14.58 4.62
CA TYR A 208 17.12 14.75 3.33
C TYR A 208 15.62 14.48 3.40
N GLY A 209 15.05 14.22 4.59
CA GLY A 209 13.62 14.00 4.80
C GLY A 209 13.05 12.72 4.19
N ASN A 210 11.80 12.44 4.52
CA ASN A 210 11.07 11.29 4.05
C ASN A 210 10.03 11.74 3.02
N ARG A 211 10.26 11.33 1.76
CA ARG A 211 9.47 11.75 0.59
C ARG A 211 9.23 10.57 -0.35
N GLY A 212 7.99 10.12 -0.46
CA GLY A 212 7.62 9.00 -1.33
C GLY A 212 6.30 8.35 -0.92
N HIS A 213 5.90 7.33 -1.68
CA HIS A 213 4.65 6.59 -1.48
C HIS A 213 4.86 5.17 -0.94
N ASN A 214 6.10 4.83 -0.59
CA ASN A 214 6.55 3.49 -0.25
C ASN A 214 7.33 3.46 1.07
N LEU A 215 6.94 4.27 2.05
CA LEU A 215 7.65 4.33 3.32
C LEU A 215 6.99 3.39 4.35
N PRO A 216 7.71 2.35 4.81
CA PRO A 216 7.18 1.37 5.76
C PRO A 216 7.14 1.93 7.18
N CYS A 217 5.97 1.90 7.81
CA CYS A 217 5.76 2.30 9.19
C CYS A 217 5.26 1.13 10.04
N ILE A 218 5.94 0.84 11.14
CA ILE A 218 5.56 -0.19 12.10
C ILE A 218 4.67 0.42 13.16
N HIS A 219 3.47 -0.14 13.33
CA HIS A 219 2.55 0.21 14.42
C HIS A 219 2.94 -0.53 15.71
N HIS A 220 3.30 0.20 16.76
CA HIS A 220 3.80 -0.40 18.01
C HIS A 220 2.76 -1.26 18.73
N GLY A 221 1.47 -0.93 18.62
CA GLY A 221 0.42 -1.67 19.31
C GLY A 221 0.13 -3.06 18.73
N THR A 222 0.48 -3.32 17.46
CA THR A 222 0.15 -4.58 16.77
C THR A 222 1.36 -5.26 16.10
N GLY A 223 2.50 -4.56 16.00
CA GLY A 223 3.69 -5.04 15.29
C GLY A 223 3.54 -5.07 13.76
N ARG A 224 2.39 -4.63 13.21
CA ARG A 224 2.16 -4.61 11.76
C ARG A 224 2.92 -3.48 11.11
N CYS A 225 3.40 -3.74 9.90
CA CYS A 225 4.00 -2.75 9.02
C CYS A 225 2.98 -2.31 7.96
N PHE A 226 2.91 -1.01 7.69
CA PHE A 226 2.03 -0.40 6.69
C PHE A 226 2.86 0.42 5.71
N MET A 227 2.46 0.45 4.44
CA MET A 227 3.07 1.33 3.46
C MET A 227 2.41 2.70 3.56
N THR A 228 3.21 3.77 3.55
CA THR A 228 2.72 5.13 3.79
C THR A 228 3.23 6.12 2.75
N SER A 229 2.41 7.14 2.49
CA SER A 229 2.78 8.34 1.75
C SER A 229 3.35 9.39 2.69
N GLN A 230 4.54 9.90 2.41
CA GLN A 230 5.24 10.86 3.26
C GLN A 230 5.82 12.00 2.43
N ASN A 231 5.79 13.22 3.00
CA ASN A 231 6.47 14.37 2.45
C ASN A 231 6.85 15.37 3.55
N HIS A 232 7.85 15.02 4.36
CA HIS A 232 8.33 15.89 5.43
C HIS A 232 9.86 15.94 5.49
N GLY A 233 10.39 17.07 5.99
CA GLY A 233 11.82 17.30 6.17
C GLY A 233 12.24 17.47 7.64
N PHE A 234 11.30 17.35 8.56
CA PHE A 234 11.50 17.48 10.00
C PHE A 234 10.88 16.27 10.70
N ALA A 235 11.43 15.90 11.85
CA ALA A 235 10.93 14.78 12.66
C ALA A 235 10.89 15.15 14.15
N VAL A 236 10.18 14.34 14.93
CA VAL A 236 10.02 14.51 16.39
C VAL A 236 11.02 13.61 17.13
N GLU A 237 11.68 14.17 18.14
CA GLU A 237 12.62 13.46 19.03
C GLU A 237 11.85 12.73 20.13
N THR A 238 11.80 11.39 20.07
CA THR A 238 10.93 10.58 20.95
C THR A 238 11.43 10.53 22.39
N GLU A 239 12.71 10.77 22.61
CA GLU A 239 13.35 10.86 23.93
C GLU A 239 12.80 12.03 24.76
N THR A 240 12.17 13.00 24.09
CA THR A 240 11.56 14.18 24.73
C THR A 240 10.06 14.00 25.02
N LEU A 241 9.49 12.83 24.74
CA LEU A 241 8.07 12.57 24.99
C LEU A 241 7.75 12.58 26.49
N PRO A 242 6.70 13.31 26.92
CA PRO A 242 6.20 13.23 28.29
C PRO A 242 5.71 11.83 28.64
N PHE A 243 5.75 11.47 29.93
CA PHE A 243 5.40 10.13 30.41
C PHE A 243 4.00 9.63 30.00
N ASP A 244 3.03 10.52 29.81
CA ASP A 244 1.65 10.18 29.42
C ASP A 244 1.48 9.90 27.92
N TRP A 245 2.55 10.02 27.14
CA TRP A 245 2.60 9.80 25.71
C TRP A 245 3.54 8.66 25.35
N GLU A 246 3.36 8.13 24.15
CA GLU A 246 4.22 7.09 23.60
C GLU A 246 4.24 7.17 22.06
N PRO A 247 5.29 6.63 21.42
CA PRO A 247 5.32 6.44 19.97
C PRO A 247 4.17 5.52 19.50
N LEU A 248 3.46 5.95 18.47
CA LEU A 248 2.39 5.17 17.83
C LEU A 248 2.93 4.39 16.62
N PHE A 249 3.71 5.05 15.77
CA PHE A 249 4.37 4.47 14.60
C PHE A 249 5.86 4.83 14.58
N THR A 250 6.65 3.95 13.98
CA THR A 250 8.08 4.18 13.69
C THR A 250 8.41 3.73 12.27
N ASN A 251 9.25 4.50 11.59
CA ASN A 251 9.72 4.17 10.26
C ASN A 251 10.63 2.94 10.30
N ALA A 252 10.37 1.92 9.49
CA ALA A 252 11.16 0.69 9.50
C ALA A 252 12.55 0.85 8.85
N ASN A 253 12.76 1.89 8.04
CA ASN A 253 14.02 2.10 7.33
C ASN A 253 15.04 2.90 8.15
N ASP A 254 14.61 3.95 8.85
CA ASP A 254 15.51 4.90 9.53
C ASP A 254 15.19 5.12 11.02
N SER A 255 14.18 4.41 11.55
CA SER A 255 13.72 4.49 12.95
C SER A 255 13.19 5.85 13.40
N THR A 256 12.89 6.80 12.49
CA THR A 256 12.29 8.07 12.90
C THR A 256 10.87 7.89 13.41
N ASN A 257 10.41 8.83 14.25
CA ASN A 257 9.04 8.83 14.73
C ASN A 257 8.06 9.08 13.58
N GLU A 258 7.00 8.27 13.53
CA GLU A 258 5.96 8.36 12.50
C GLU A 258 4.58 8.62 13.09
N GLY A 259 4.51 8.87 14.40
CA GLY A 259 3.28 9.15 15.10
C GLY A 259 3.42 9.00 16.61
N ILE A 260 2.52 9.66 17.34
CA ILE A 260 2.44 9.61 18.81
C ILE A 260 0.99 9.48 19.25
N ILE A 261 0.80 8.94 20.45
CA ILE A 261 -0.52 8.79 21.06
C ILE A 261 -0.45 9.04 22.57
N HIS A 262 -1.49 9.66 23.12
CA HIS A 262 -1.65 9.76 24.56
C HIS A 262 -2.19 8.44 25.12
N LYS A 263 -1.63 7.98 26.24
CA LYS A 263 -1.99 6.71 26.89
C LYS A 263 -3.46 6.58 27.33
N GLN A 264 -4.18 7.70 27.48
CA GLN A 264 -5.54 7.75 28.05
C GLN A 264 -6.46 8.72 27.31
N LYS A 265 -5.99 9.95 27.05
CA LYS A 265 -6.79 10.99 26.39
C LYS A 265 -6.91 10.71 24.88
N PRO A 266 -7.97 11.19 24.21
CA PRO A 266 -8.23 10.91 22.79
C PRO A 266 -7.37 11.78 21.86
N TYR A 267 -6.05 11.74 22.03
CA TYR A 267 -5.08 12.50 21.25
C TYR A 267 -4.12 11.56 20.55
N PHE A 268 -3.97 11.75 19.25
CA PHE A 268 -2.97 11.05 18.47
C PHE A 268 -2.57 11.87 17.26
N SER A 269 -1.45 11.53 16.67
CA SER A 269 -1.02 12.12 15.41
C SER A 269 -0.10 11.18 14.65
N VAL A 270 -0.02 11.38 13.34
CA VAL A 270 0.84 10.61 12.44
C VAL A 270 1.65 11.54 11.56
N GLN A 271 2.89 11.17 11.28
CA GLN A 271 3.82 11.97 10.48
C GLN A 271 3.61 11.79 8.97
N PHE A 272 3.07 10.64 8.56
CA PHE A 272 2.66 10.34 7.20
C PHE A 272 1.26 10.87 6.85
N HIS A 273 0.84 10.68 5.60
CA HIS A 273 -0.41 11.19 5.02
C HIS A 273 -1.43 10.05 4.80
N PRO A 274 -2.28 9.72 5.79
CA PRO A 274 -3.31 8.69 5.64
C PRO A 274 -4.41 9.06 4.64
N GLU A 275 -4.52 10.33 4.27
CA GLU A 275 -5.40 10.80 3.19
C GLU A 275 -4.89 10.46 1.78
N HIS A 276 -3.71 9.83 1.66
CA HIS A 276 -3.13 9.37 0.39
C HIS A 276 -3.01 10.45 -0.70
N THR A 277 -3.65 10.34 -1.87
CA THR A 277 -3.63 11.33 -2.99
C THR A 277 -2.29 12.07 -3.22
N ALA A 278 -1.20 11.38 -3.59
CA ALA A 278 -1.11 9.98 -4.01
C ALA A 278 -0.49 9.08 -2.93
N GLY A 279 -0.50 7.77 -3.20
CA GLY A 279 0.07 6.73 -2.36
C GLY A 279 -0.98 5.72 -1.90
N PRO A 280 -0.59 4.79 -1.01
CA PRO A 280 -1.46 3.71 -0.54
C PRO A 280 -2.57 4.23 0.39
N GLU A 281 -3.74 3.60 0.32
CA GLU A 281 -4.93 3.93 1.13
C GLU A 281 -4.97 3.18 2.49
N ASP A 282 -3.93 2.39 2.78
CA ASP A 282 -3.82 1.43 3.90
C ASP A 282 -4.25 1.97 5.28
N LEU A 283 -4.10 3.27 5.52
CA LEU A 283 -4.32 3.91 6.82
C LEU A 283 -5.40 5.02 6.79
N GLU A 284 -6.25 5.08 5.76
CA GLU A 284 -7.39 6.02 5.74
C GLU A 284 -8.34 5.79 6.94
N LEU A 285 -8.38 4.57 7.49
CA LEU A 285 -9.16 4.23 8.68
C LEU A 285 -8.84 5.08 9.92
N LEU A 286 -7.72 5.81 9.94
CA LEU A 286 -7.40 6.73 11.04
C LEU A 286 -8.44 7.86 11.16
N PHE A 287 -9.04 8.28 10.04
CA PHE A 287 -10.17 9.23 10.04
C PHE A 287 -11.41 8.62 10.71
N ASP A 288 -11.69 7.33 10.50
CA ASP A 288 -12.79 6.62 11.16
C ASP A 288 -12.59 6.54 12.67
N VAL A 289 -11.38 6.23 13.10
CA VAL A 289 -11.04 6.12 14.53
C VAL A 289 -11.15 7.48 15.23
N PHE A 290 -10.67 8.55 14.60
CA PHE A 290 -10.84 9.90 15.13
C PHE A 290 -12.32 10.30 15.25
N LEU A 291 -13.11 10.12 14.18
CA LEU A 291 -14.53 10.46 14.21
C LEU A 291 -15.33 9.61 15.20
N SER A 292 -14.96 8.34 15.38
CA SER A 292 -15.53 7.47 16.41
C SER A 292 -15.28 8.05 17.81
N ALA A 293 -14.04 8.46 18.10
CA ALA A 293 -13.70 9.08 19.37
C ALA A 293 -14.47 10.39 19.63
N VAL A 294 -14.68 11.21 18.59
CA VAL A 294 -15.49 12.44 18.69
C VAL A 294 -16.96 12.11 18.99
N LYS A 295 -17.55 11.12 18.33
CA LYS A 295 -18.93 10.70 18.56
C LYS A 295 -19.12 10.11 19.96
N SER A 296 -18.18 9.27 20.41
CA SER A 296 -18.23 8.62 21.74
C SER A 296 -18.17 9.62 22.90
N GLN A 297 -17.59 10.80 22.73
CA GLN A 297 -17.59 11.83 23.77
C GLN A 297 -18.92 12.59 23.90
N LYS A 298 -19.74 12.64 22.84
CA LYS A 298 -21.07 13.27 22.89
C LYS A 298 -22.10 12.40 23.60
N SER A 299 -22.05 11.10 23.38
CA SER A 299 -22.90 10.14 24.08
C SER A 299 -22.42 10.09 25.54
N GLN A 300 -23.26 10.46 26.51
CA GLN A 300 -22.94 10.51 27.96
C GLN A 300 -22.71 9.13 28.60
N GLY A 301 -21.96 8.26 27.96
CA GLY A 301 -21.38 7.05 28.52
C GLY A 301 -19.97 6.97 27.98
N ALA A 302 -18.96 7.08 28.85
CA ALA A 302 -17.57 6.88 28.46
C ALA A 302 -17.49 5.58 27.66
N SER A 303 -17.05 5.63 26.41
CA SER A 303 -16.61 4.41 25.73
C SER A 303 -15.63 3.73 26.68
N THR A 304 -15.93 2.49 27.07
CA THR A 304 -15.05 1.70 27.94
C THR A 304 -13.69 1.44 27.30
N ILE A 305 -13.56 1.71 26.00
CA ILE A 305 -12.39 1.45 25.17
C ILE A 305 -11.69 2.77 24.83
N SER A 306 -10.45 2.92 25.30
CA SER A 306 -9.61 4.08 24.99
C SER A 306 -9.33 4.20 23.49
N LEU A 307 -9.02 5.42 23.01
CA LEU A 307 -8.63 5.65 21.61
C LEU A 307 -7.50 4.71 21.16
N ARG A 308 -6.49 4.51 22.03
CA ARG A 308 -5.40 3.57 21.81
C ARG A 308 -5.91 2.15 21.55
N GLN A 309 -6.83 1.66 22.38
CA GLN A 309 -7.38 0.33 22.20
C GLN A 309 -8.28 0.24 20.96
N GLN A 310 -8.99 1.31 20.59
CA GLN A 310 -9.74 1.37 19.33
C GLN A 310 -8.81 1.24 18.11
N LEU A 311 -7.66 1.94 18.11
CA LEU A 311 -6.64 1.80 17.06
C LEU A 311 -6.09 0.38 17.00
N ILE A 312 -5.72 -0.21 18.14
CA ILE A 312 -5.23 -1.60 18.19
C ILE A 312 -6.29 -2.55 17.63
N ASN A 313 -7.55 -2.43 18.05
CA ASN A 313 -8.63 -3.31 17.57
C ASN A 313 -8.88 -3.19 16.06
N ARG A 314 -8.69 -1.99 15.48
CA ARG A 314 -8.83 -1.79 14.03
C ARG A 314 -7.63 -2.25 13.24
N LEU A 315 -6.44 -2.16 13.81
CA LEU A 315 -5.19 -2.50 13.13
C LEU A 315 -4.75 -3.94 13.38
N ILE A 316 -5.25 -4.63 14.41
CA ILE A 316 -4.82 -6.00 14.71
C ILE A 316 -5.18 -6.95 13.57
N TYR A 317 -4.27 -7.87 13.28
CA TYR A 317 -4.51 -8.98 12.37
C TYR A 317 -4.25 -10.26 13.13
N THR A 318 -5.26 -11.11 13.22
CA THR A 318 -5.14 -12.45 13.80
C THR A 318 -5.06 -13.45 12.66
N PRO A 319 -3.87 -14.01 12.36
CA PRO A 319 -3.76 -15.05 11.34
C PRO A 319 -4.60 -16.27 11.75
N ASN A 320 -5.08 -17.02 10.75
CA ASN A 320 -5.71 -18.31 11.02
C ASN A 320 -4.67 -19.23 11.71
N PRO A 321 -4.99 -19.90 12.83
CA PRO A 321 -4.08 -20.83 13.49
C PRO A 321 -3.44 -21.85 12.54
N ASP A 322 -4.20 -22.35 11.55
CA ASP A 322 -3.72 -23.34 10.58
C ASP A 322 -2.70 -22.76 9.57
N SER A 323 -2.59 -21.44 9.47
CA SER A 323 -1.63 -20.76 8.59
C SER A 323 -0.26 -20.56 9.25
N LEU A 324 -0.16 -20.73 10.58
CA LEU A 324 1.08 -20.61 11.32
C LEU A 324 1.75 -21.97 11.46
N LEU A 325 3.05 -22.02 11.20
CA LEU A 325 3.85 -23.21 11.47
C LEU A 325 4.18 -23.28 12.96
N ASP A 326 3.73 -24.33 13.64
CA ASP A 326 4.09 -24.57 15.05
C ASP A 326 5.60 -24.68 15.27
N LYS A 327 6.31 -25.21 14.28
CA LYS A 327 7.76 -25.43 14.31
C LYS A 327 8.36 -25.18 12.93
N ARG A 328 9.56 -24.60 12.93
CA ARG A 328 10.38 -24.46 11.72
C ARG A 328 10.67 -25.86 11.12
N PRO A 329 10.45 -26.07 9.81
CA PRO A 329 10.71 -27.36 9.18
C PRO A 329 12.21 -27.64 9.15
N ARG A 330 12.59 -28.91 9.34
CA ARG A 330 14.01 -29.33 9.26
C ARG A 330 14.42 -29.74 7.85
N LYS A 331 13.48 -30.32 7.10
CA LYS A 331 13.66 -30.77 5.72
C LYS A 331 12.44 -30.37 4.89
N VAL A 332 12.68 -29.74 3.74
CA VAL A 332 11.65 -29.27 2.81
C VAL A 332 11.85 -29.91 1.44
N LEU A 333 10.76 -30.44 0.89
CA LEU A 333 10.66 -30.89 -0.49
C LEU A 333 10.25 -29.71 -1.38
N ILE A 334 10.95 -29.52 -2.49
CA ILE A 334 10.65 -28.51 -3.50
C ILE A 334 10.33 -29.26 -4.79
N LEU A 335 9.16 -29.01 -5.36
CA LEU A 335 8.79 -29.50 -6.68
C LEU A 335 9.27 -28.49 -7.73
N GLY A 336 10.15 -28.93 -8.63
CA GLY A 336 10.66 -28.12 -9.72
C GLY A 336 9.65 -27.93 -10.85
N SER A 337 10.13 -27.34 -11.94
CA SER A 337 9.32 -26.97 -13.11
C SER A 337 8.97 -28.13 -14.03
N GLY A 338 9.67 -29.27 -13.95
CA GLY A 338 9.54 -30.30 -14.98
C GLY A 338 10.32 -29.94 -16.24
N GLY A 339 9.95 -30.54 -17.37
CA GLY A 339 10.51 -30.15 -18.66
C GLY A 339 10.01 -28.76 -19.08
N LEU A 340 10.88 -27.98 -19.74
CA LEU A 340 10.49 -26.68 -20.29
C LEU A 340 9.44 -26.86 -21.38
N SER A 341 8.34 -26.12 -21.29
CA SER A 341 7.26 -26.11 -22.28
C SER A 341 6.82 -24.67 -22.55
N ILE A 342 6.12 -24.46 -23.67
CA ILE A 342 5.56 -23.13 -23.97
C ILE A 342 4.57 -22.77 -22.86
N GLY A 343 4.77 -21.60 -22.25
CA GLY A 343 4.00 -21.14 -21.08
C GLY A 343 4.63 -21.49 -19.72
N GLN A 344 5.55 -22.45 -19.66
CA GLN A 344 6.25 -22.86 -18.44
C GLN A 344 7.75 -23.04 -18.72
N ALA A 345 8.51 -21.95 -18.60
CA ALA A 345 9.92 -21.92 -18.99
C ALA A 345 10.85 -21.78 -17.76
N GLY A 346 12.01 -21.16 -17.97
CA GLY A 346 13.11 -21.09 -16.99
C GLY A 346 12.84 -20.20 -15.78
N GLU A 347 11.72 -19.46 -15.73
CA GLU A 347 11.30 -18.65 -14.58
C GLU A 347 11.10 -19.49 -13.31
N PHE A 348 10.62 -20.73 -13.47
CA PHE A 348 10.40 -21.66 -12.36
C PHE A 348 11.71 -22.27 -11.86
N ASP A 349 12.64 -22.53 -12.77
CA ASP A 349 13.99 -22.95 -12.39
C ASP A 349 14.72 -21.86 -11.60
N TYR A 350 14.59 -20.61 -12.02
CA TYR A 350 15.13 -19.45 -11.30
C TYR A 350 14.47 -19.29 -9.92
N SER A 351 13.14 -19.26 -9.86
CA SER A 351 12.41 -19.05 -8.61
C SER A 351 12.63 -20.19 -7.61
N GLY A 352 12.62 -21.44 -8.07
CA GLY A 352 12.96 -22.60 -7.25
C GLY A 352 14.40 -22.59 -6.76
N SER A 353 15.35 -22.04 -7.53
CA SER A 353 16.73 -21.82 -7.06
C SER A 353 16.81 -20.79 -5.94
N GLN A 354 16.01 -19.71 -6.00
CA GLN A 354 15.90 -18.73 -4.91
C GLN A 354 15.26 -19.36 -3.66
N ALA A 355 14.25 -20.22 -3.83
CA ALA A 355 13.66 -20.96 -2.72
C ALA A 355 14.69 -21.85 -2.01
N ILE A 356 15.52 -22.59 -2.77
CA ILE A 356 16.62 -23.39 -2.21
C ILE A 356 17.60 -22.51 -1.43
N LYS A 357 17.99 -21.35 -2.00
CA LYS A 357 18.89 -20.40 -1.33
C LYS A 357 18.32 -19.90 0.00
N ALA A 358 17.04 -19.50 0.02
CA ALA A 358 16.36 -19.04 1.23
C ALA A 358 16.31 -20.15 2.30
N MET A 359 15.96 -21.38 1.92
CA MET A 359 15.97 -22.52 2.84
C MET A 359 17.37 -22.77 3.42
N LYS A 360 18.43 -22.59 2.61
CA LYS A 360 19.82 -22.78 3.03
C LYS A 360 20.31 -21.69 4.00
N GLU A 361 19.97 -20.42 3.77
CA GLU A 361 20.22 -19.31 4.71
C GLU A 361 19.57 -19.59 6.07
N GLU A 362 18.39 -20.20 6.02
CA GLU A 362 17.61 -20.61 7.18
C GLU A 362 18.04 -21.98 7.78
N LYS A 363 19.11 -22.60 7.27
CA LYS A 363 19.65 -23.91 7.71
C LYS A 363 18.62 -25.06 7.65
N ILE A 364 17.76 -25.03 6.64
CA ILE A 364 16.73 -26.04 6.36
C ILE A 364 17.25 -26.94 5.24
N GLN A 365 17.20 -28.27 5.44
CA GLN A 365 17.64 -29.23 4.43
C GLN A 365 16.66 -29.24 3.24
N THR A 366 17.19 -29.26 2.02
CA THR A 366 16.42 -29.17 0.78
C THR A 366 16.48 -30.45 -0.04
N VAL A 367 15.32 -30.95 -0.43
CA VAL A 367 15.16 -32.02 -1.41
C VAL A 367 14.46 -31.45 -2.62
N LEU A 368 15.06 -31.56 -3.80
CA LEU A 368 14.48 -31.13 -5.07
C LEU A 368 14.05 -32.34 -5.91
N ILE A 369 12.86 -32.28 -6.50
CA ILE A 369 12.47 -33.15 -7.62
C ILE A 369 12.36 -32.28 -8.86
N ASN A 370 13.22 -32.50 -9.85
CA ASN A 370 13.11 -31.87 -11.16
C ASN A 370 13.72 -32.80 -12.23
N PRO A 371 12.95 -33.30 -13.21
CA PRO A 371 13.47 -34.13 -14.28
C PRO A 371 14.33 -33.36 -15.30
N ASN A 372 14.26 -32.02 -15.33
CA ASN A 372 15.07 -31.22 -16.24
C ASN A 372 16.54 -31.20 -15.78
N ILE A 373 17.41 -31.89 -16.52
CA ILE A 373 18.85 -31.92 -16.25
C ILE A 373 19.59 -30.67 -16.73
N ALA A 374 18.97 -29.89 -17.62
CA ALA A 374 19.61 -28.76 -18.29
C ALA A 374 19.36 -27.42 -17.56
N THR A 375 19.32 -27.43 -16.23
CA THR A 375 19.01 -26.24 -15.43
C THR A 375 19.98 -26.00 -14.29
N VAL A 376 20.17 -24.72 -13.93
CA VAL A 376 20.97 -24.33 -12.77
C VAL A 376 20.36 -24.87 -11.48
N GLN A 377 19.03 -25.03 -11.44
CA GLN A 377 18.32 -25.53 -10.26
C GLN A 377 18.80 -26.93 -9.82
N THR A 378 19.20 -27.77 -10.77
CA THR A 378 19.66 -29.16 -10.55
C THR A 378 21.19 -29.29 -10.47
N SER A 379 21.90 -28.15 -10.45
CA SER A 379 23.36 -28.13 -10.31
C SER A 379 23.82 -28.71 -8.97
N LYS A 380 24.93 -29.45 -9.00
CA LYS A 380 25.50 -30.10 -7.82
C LYS A 380 25.80 -29.07 -6.72
N GLY A 381 25.26 -29.30 -5.52
CA GLY A 381 25.51 -28.49 -4.34
C GLY A 381 24.56 -27.30 -4.15
N LEU A 382 23.61 -27.08 -5.06
CA LEU A 382 22.55 -26.10 -4.86
C LEU A 382 21.54 -26.62 -3.82
N ALA A 383 20.78 -27.65 -4.16
CA ALA A 383 19.99 -28.43 -3.19
C ALA A 383 20.86 -29.50 -2.51
N ASP A 384 20.50 -29.91 -1.29
CA ASP A 384 21.23 -30.96 -0.57
C ASP A 384 21.05 -32.32 -1.26
N LYS A 385 19.88 -32.56 -1.84
CA LYS A 385 19.60 -33.74 -2.66
C LYS A 385 18.68 -33.41 -3.81
N CYS A 386 19.03 -33.91 -5.00
CA CYS A 386 18.25 -33.73 -6.22
C CYS A 386 17.81 -35.10 -6.77
N TYR A 387 16.53 -35.20 -7.12
CA TYR A 387 15.91 -36.35 -7.77
C TYR A 387 15.50 -35.97 -9.19
N PHE A 388 16.07 -36.65 -10.17
CA PHE A 388 15.69 -36.53 -11.58
C PHE A 388 14.53 -37.50 -11.88
N LEU A 389 13.36 -37.21 -11.33
CA LEU A 389 12.15 -38.02 -11.47
C LEU A 389 11.01 -37.19 -12.07
N PRO A 390 10.06 -37.83 -12.80
CA PRO A 390 8.84 -37.15 -13.23
C PRO A 390 8.06 -36.56 -12.05
N LEU A 391 7.42 -35.41 -12.27
CA LEU A 391 6.56 -34.75 -11.28
C LEU A 391 5.13 -35.31 -11.35
N THR A 392 4.99 -36.60 -11.06
CA THR A 392 3.68 -37.25 -10.92
C THR A 392 3.44 -37.65 -9.46
N PRO A 393 2.17 -37.77 -9.01
CA PRO A 393 1.86 -38.11 -7.62
C PRO A 393 2.56 -39.37 -7.13
N GLU A 394 2.72 -40.39 -7.98
CA GLU A 394 3.33 -41.67 -7.63
C GLU A 394 4.82 -41.52 -7.28
N TYR A 395 5.59 -40.82 -8.11
CA TYR A 395 7.02 -40.61 -7.86
C TYR A 395 7.26 -39.64 -6.72
N VAL A 396 6.43 -38.60 -6.61
CA VAL A 396 6.54 -37.64 -5.50
C VAL A 396 6.21 -38.31 -4.17
N GLU A 397 5.20 -39.18 -4.09
CA GLU A 397 4.92 -39.96 -2.87
C GLU A 397 6.12 -40.85 -2.49
N GLN A 398 6.77 -41.50 -3.46
CA GLN A 398 7.95 -42.33 -3.18
C GLN A 398 9.10 -41.51 -2.57
N VAL A 399 9.36 -40.31 -3.08
CA VAL A 399 10.37 -39.41 -2.51
C VAL A 399 9.96 -38.94 -1.11
N ILE A 400 8.68 -38.59 -0.90
CA ILE A 400 8.16 -38.24 0.44
C ILE A 400 8.37 -39.40 1.42
N LYS A 401 8.08 -40.63 0.99
CA LYS A 401 8.25 -41.84 1.81
C LYS A 401 9.71 -42.09 2.19
N ALA A 402 10.65 -41.85 1.27
CA ALA A 402 12.08 -42.05 1.47
C ALA A 402 12.72 -40.93 2.30
N GLU A 403 12.40 -39.67 1.99
CA GLU A 403 13.06 -38.50 2.57
C GLU A 403 12.40 -37.99 3.85
N ARG A 404 11.11 -38.29 4.07
CA ARG A 404 10.30 -37.82 5.20
C ARG A 404 10.44 -36.31 5.46
N PRO A 405 10.18 -35.46 4.46
CA PRO A 405 10.20 -34.01 4.64
C PRO A 405 9.10 -33.57 5.62
N ASN A 406 9.33 -32.46 6.34
CA ASN A 406 8.30 -31.86 7.20
C ASN A 406 7.53 -30.75 6.49
N GLY A 407 8.05 -30.27 5.37
CA GLY A 407 7.41 -29.25 4.55
C GLY A 407 7.53 -29.53 3.05
N VAL A 408 6.61 -28.99 2.26
CA VAL A 408 6.65 -29.00 0.80
C VAL A 408 6.34 -27.62 0.23
N LEU A 409 7.06 -27.23 -0.81
CA LEU A 409 6.83 -26.01 -1.59
C LEU A 409 6.37 -26.37 -3.00
N LEU A 410 5.15 -25.94 -3.34
CA LEU A 410 4.46 -26.26 -4.59
C LEU A 410 4.46 -25.09 -5.59
N THR A 411 4.69 -23.86 -5.12
CA THR A 411 4.49 -22.61 -5.88
C THR A 411 5.64 -22.23 -6.81
N PHE A 412 6.73 -22.99 -6.83
CA PHE A 412 7.95 -22.66 -7.60
C PHE A 412 8.16 -23.55 -8.83
N GLY A 413 7.23 -24.45 -9.13
CA GLY A 413 7.35 -25.45 -10.19
C GLY A 413 6.29 -25.35 -11.30
N GLY A 414 5.65 -24.19 -11.44
CA GLY A 414 4.59 -23.97 -12.43
C GLY A 414 3.36 -24.83 -12.21
N GLN A 415 2.55 -24.99 -13.26
CA GLN A 415 1.30 -25.75 -13.21
C GLN A 415 1.55 -27.23 -12.92
N THR A 416 2.66 -27.78 -13.43
CA THR A 416 3.01 -29.19 -13.19
C THR A 416 3.14 -29.49 -11.70
N ALA A 417 3.88 -28.67 -10.95
CA ALA A 417 4.01 -28.84 -9.51
C ALA A 417 2.71 -28.57 -8.75
N LEU A 418 1.95 -27.55 -9.16
CA LEU A 418 0.67 -27.21 -8.53
C LEU A 418 -0.36 -28.34 -8.70
N ASN A 419 -0.57 -28.82 -9.92
CA ASN A 419 -1.51 -29.91 -10.20
C ASN A 419 -1.09 -31.20 -9.48
N CYS A 420 0.19 -31.54 -9.49
CA CYS A 420 0.71 -32.68 -8.72
C CYS A 420 0.44 -32.51 -7.22
N GLY A 421 0.67 -31.32 -6.66
CA GLY A 421 0.37 -31.01 -5.27
C GLY A 421 -1.12 -31.12 -4.92
N VAL A 422 -2.01 -30.66 -5.79
CA VAL A 422 -3.46 -30.77 -5.60
C VAL A 422 -3.90 -32.25 -5.56
N GLU A 423 -3.39 -33.08 -6.46
CA GLU A 423 -3.72 -34.52 -6.47
C GLU A 423 -3.13 -35.28 -5.27
N LEU A 424 -1.93 -34.91 -4.80
CA LEU A 424 -1.34 -35.44 -3.57
C LEU A 424 -2.15 -35.08 -2.32
N GLU A 425 -2.72 -33.87 -2.27
CA GLU A 425 -3.61 -33.47 -1.19
C GLU A 425 -4.94 -34.23 -1.25
N LYS A 426 -5.57 -34.32 -2.43
CA LYS A 426 -6.84 -35.07 -2.63
C LYS A 426 -6.70 -36.55 -2.24
N SER A 427 -5.55 -37.16 -2.53
CA SER A 427 -5.25 -38.54 -2.16
C SER A 427 -4.81 -38.72 -0.70
N GLY A 428 -4.72 -37.62 0.07
CA GLY A 428 -4.39 -37.63 1.50
C GLY A 428 -2.91 -37.92 1.80
N VAL A 429 -2.02 -37.84 0.80
CA VAL A 429 -0.60 -38.17 0.94
C VAL A 429 0.09 -37.25 1.95
N PHE A 430 -0.15 -35.94 1.88
CA PHE A 430 0.47 -34.98 2.79
C PHE A 430 0.08 -35.25 4.26
N SER A 431 -1.20 -35.53 4.52
CA SER A 431 -1.68 -35.94 5.84
C SER A 431 -1.07 -37.28 6.29
N LYS A 432 -1.04 -38.29 5.42
CA LYS A 432 -0.49 -39.63 5.69
C LYS A 432 0.98 -39.60 6.13
N TYR A 433 1.79 -38.70 5.56
CA TYR A 433 3.21 -38.58 5.89
C TYR A 433 3.55 -37.37 6.78
N ASN A 434 2.54 -36.64 7.26
CA ASN A 434 2.69 -35.43 8.07
C ASN A 434 3.60 -34.37 7.41
N VAL A 435 3.38 -34.12 6.13
CA VAL A 435 4.07 -33.08 5.35
C VAL A 435 3.19 -31.84 5.31
N LYS A 436 3.71 -30.69 5.75
CA LYS A 436 2.98 -29.43 5.69
C LYS A 436 3.24 -28.69 4.39
N ILE A 437 2.20 -28.18 3.74
CA ILE A 437 2.35 -27.29 2.60
C ILE A 437 2.78 -25.92 3.14
N LEU A 438 3.90 -25.41 2.64
CA LEU A 438 4.48 -24.14 3.08
C LEU A 438 4.08 -23.02 2.11
N GLY A 439 3.78 -21.84 2.65
CA GLY A 439 3.33 -20.69 1.86
C GLY A 439 1.81 -20.68 1.67
N THR A 440 1.36 -20.41 0.44
CA THR A 440 -0.07 -20.35 0.12
C THR A 440 -0.76 -21.69 0.40
N PRO A 441 -1.82 -21.73 1.22
CA PRO A 441 -2.56 -22.95 1.49
C PRO A 441 -3.12 -23.57 0.21
N ILE A 442 -3.15 -24.90 0.13
CA ILE A 442 -3.67 -25.63 -1.04
C ILE A 442 -5.12 -25.28 -1.37
N LYS A 443 -5.93 -25.00 -0.34
CA LYS A 443 -7.29 -24.50 -0.51
C LYS A 443 -7.32 -23.21 -1.33
N SER A 444 -6.46 -22.25 -0.99
CA SER A 444 -6.37 -20.98 -1.74
C SER A 444 -5.89 -21.21 -3.17
N ILE A 445 -4.96 -22.15 -3.40
CA ILE A 445 -4.53 -22.55 -4.75
C ILE A 445 -5.74 -23.05 -5.55
N ILE A 446 -6.51 -24.00 -5.00
CA ILE A 446 -7.70 -24.56 -5.66
C ILE A 446 -8.74 -23.47 -5.96
N GLU A 447 -9.01 -22.59 -4.98
CA GLU A 447 -9.96 -21.50 -5.12
C GLU A 447 -9.56 -20.47 -6.18
N THR A 448 -8.25 -20.32 -6.48
CA THR A 448 -7.76 -19.45 -7.54
C THR A 448 -7.68 -20.11 -8.92
N GLU A 449 -7.53 -21.43 -8.96
CA GLU A 449 -7.42 -22.22 -10.21
C GLU A 449 -8.79 -22.60 -10.77
N ASP A 450 -9.79 -22.86 -9.91
CA ASP A 450 -11.17 -23.09 -10.31
C ASP A 450 -11.87 -21.76 -10.61
N ARG A 451 -12.39 -21.61 -11.83
CA ARG A 451 -12.94 -20.34 -12.31
C ARG A 451 -14.22 -19.93 -11.60
N LYS A 452 -15.03 -20.90 -11.19
CA LYS A 452 -16.27 -20.64 -10.44
C LYS A 452 -15.96 -20.23 -9.02
N MET A 453 -15.10 -20.97 -8.32
CA MET A 453 -14.70 -20.64 -6.95
C MET A 453 -14.02 -19.28 -6.89
N PHE A 454 -13.19 -18.95 -7.88
CA PHE A 454 -12.55 -17.64 -7.97
C PHE A 454 -13.59 -16.51 -8.08
N ALA A 455 -14.57 -16.65 -8.98
CA ALA A 455 -15.63 -15.67 -9.12
C ALA A 455 -16.46 -15.50 -7.84
N GLU A 456 -16.77 -16.60 -7.16
CA GLU A 456 -17.46 -16.59 -5.87
C GLU A 456 -16.64 -15.84 -4.80
N ARG A 457 -15.34 -16.11 -4.68
CA ARG A 457 -14.43 -15.42 -3.74
C ARG A 457 -14.29 -13.92 -4.02
N ILE A 458 -14.25 -13.50 -5.28
CA ILE A 458 -14.20 -12.09 -5.66
C ILE A 458 -15.53 -11.40 -5.31
N ASN A 459 -16.67 -12.06 -5.55
CA ASN A 459 -17.98 -11.51 -5.21
C ASN A 459 -18.20 -11.38 -3.69
N GLU A 460 -17.61 -12.26 -2.86
CA GLU A 460 -17.69 -12.18 -1.39
C GLU A 460 -17.16 -10.85 -0.84
N ILE A 461 -16.21 -10.21 -1.52
CA ILE A 461 -15.66 -8.90 -1.12
C ILE A 461 -16.30 -7.72 -1.86
N GLY A 462 -17.35 -7.96 -2.65
CA GLY A 462 -18.05 -6.93 -3.42
C GLY A 462 -17.32 -6.49 -4.71
N GLU A 463 -16.23 -7.17 -5.06
CA GLU A 463 -15.51 -6.94 -6.31
C GLU A 463 -16.20 -7.67 -7.47
N LYS A 464 -15.87 -7.27 -8.71
CA LYS A 464 -16.59 -7.72 -9.90
C LYS A 464 -15.71 -8.53 -10.84
N VAL A 465 -16.25 -9.63 -11.33
CA VAL A 465 -15.74 -10.35 -12.51
C VAL A 465 -16.60 -10.05 -13.73
N ALA A 466 -16.03 -10.21 -14.92
CA ALA A 466 -16.82 -10.20 -16.14
C ALA A 466 -17.89 -11.32 -16.10
N PRO A 467 -19.08 -11.11 -16.68
CA PRO A 467 -20.08 -12.17 -16.83
C PRO A 467 -19.43 -13.41 -17.44
N SER A 468 -19.47 -14.52 -16.71
CA SER A 468 -18.77 -15.75 -17.06
C SER A 468 -19.49 -16.96 -16.45
N GLU A 469 -19.27 -18.12 -17.04
CA GLU A 469 -19.82 -19.39 -16.60
C GLU A 469 -18.75 -20.48 -16.73
N ALA A 470 -18.59 -21.30 -15.69
CA ALA A 470 -17.74 -22.48 -15.75
C ALA A 470 -18.55 -23.65 -16.33
N VAL A 471 -18.00 -24.31 -17.35
CA VAL A 471 -18.68 -25.33 -18.16
C VAL A 471 -17.81 -26.57 -18.25
N TYR A 472 -18.44 -27.73 -18.43
CA TYR A 472 -17.76 -29.03 -18.43
C TYR A 472 -18.00 -29.82 -19.72
N SER A 473 -18.75 -29.24 -20.67
CA SER A 473 -19.02 -29.83 -21.98
C SER A 473 -19.15 -28.75 -23.05
N VAL A 474 -18.99 -29.15 -24.31
CA VAL A 474 -19.17 -28.28 -25.48
C VAL A 474 -20.58 -27.69 -25.52
N ASP A 475 -21.60 -28.50 -25.23
CA ASP A 475 -23.00 -28.05 -25.22
C ASP A 475 -23.26 -27.01 -24.13
N GLU A 476 -22.67 -27.20 -22.94
CA GLU A 476 -22.73 -26.20 -21.87
C GLU A 476 -22.05 -24.89 -22.30
N ALA A 477 -20.89 -24.97 -22.96
CA ALA A 477 -20.18 -23.78 -23.47
C ALA A 477 -21.04 -22.99 -24.48
N LEU A 478 -21.65 -23.67 -25.45
CA LEU A 478 -22.53 -23.04 -26.44
C LEU A 478 -23.76 -22.40 -25.80
N ASN A 479 -24.38 -23.09 -24.83
CA ASN A 479 -25.53 -22.57 -24.09
C ASN A 479 -25.17 -21.36 -23.22
N ALA A 480 -24.00 -21.37 -22.58
CA ALA A 480 -23.48 -20.24 -21.82
C ALA A 480 -23.24 -19.03 -22.74
N ALA A 481 -22.59 -19.23 -23.89
CA ALA A 481 -22.34 -18.15 -24.85
C ALA A 481 -23.63 -17.54 -25.42
N LYS A 482 -24.68 -18.33 -25.64
CA LYS A 482 -26.01 -17.82 -26.02
C LYS A 482 -26.62 -16.89 -24.96
N ARG A 483 -26.35 -17.14 -23.67
CA ARG A 483 -26.81 -16.30 -22.56
C ARG A 483 -25.96 -15.04 -22.38
N ILE A 484 -24.64 -15.16 -22.51
CA ILE A 484 -23.69 -14.07 -22.29
C ILE A 484 -23.67 -13.10 -23.50
N GLY A 485 -23.79 -13.63 -24.71
CA GLY A 485 -23.66 -12.90 -25.96
C GLY A 485 -22.22 -12.93 -26.51
N PHE A 486 -22.10 -13.14 -27.82
CA PHE A 486 -20.82 -13.08 -28.53
C PHE A 486 -20.34 -11.63 -28.72
N PRO A 487 -19.01 -11.38 -28.79
CA PRO A 487 -17.93 -12.36 -28.71
C PRO A 487 -17.66 -12.83 -27.26
N VAL A 488 -17.20 -14.08 -27.11
CA VAL A 488 -16.84 -14.68 -25.82
C VAL A 488 -15.37 -15.12 -25.79
N MET A 489 -14.83 -15.30 -24.59
CA MET A 489 -13.47 -15.82 -24.37
C MET A 489 -13.55 -17.14 -23.61
N ALA A 490 -13.05 -18.22 -24.22
CA ALA A 490 -12.90 -19.51 -23.57
C ALA A 490 -11.51 -19.62 -22.93
N ARG A 491 -11.44 -20.09 -21.67
CA ARG A 491 -10.18 -20.32 -20.96
C ARG A 491 -10.25 -21.59 -20.13
N ALA A 492 -9.36 -22.54 -20.39
CA ALA A 492 -9.25 -23.77 -19.61
C ALA A 492 -8.84 -23.50 -18.15
N ALA A 493 -9.41 -24.25 -17.21
CA ALA A 493 -9.00 -24.26 -15.80
C ALA A 493 -7.70 -25.07 -15.59
N PHE A 494 -7.05 -24.90 -14.44
CA PHE A 494 -5.81 -25.63 -14.06
C PHE A 494 -4.71 -25.62 -15.12
N SER A 495 -4.65 -24.52 -15.88
CA SER A 495 -3.75 -24.32 -17.00
C SER A 495 -3.17 -22.91 -16.95
N LEU A 496 -1.97 -22.76 -17.54
CA LEU A 496 -1.25 -21.50 -17.62
C LEU A 496 -0.86 -21.18 -19.06
N GLY A 497 -0.44 -19.94 -19.32
CA GLY A 497 0.04 -19.52 -20.64
C GLY A 497 -1.04 -19.48 -21.74
N GLY A 498 -2.32 -19.57 -21.38
CA GLY A 498 -3.42 -19.57 -22.33
C GLY A 498 -3.61 -20.89 -23.08
N LEU A 499 -3.10 -22.01 -22.54
CA LEU A 499 -3.32 -23.34 -23.13
C LEU A 499 -4.82 -23.60 -23.29
N GLY A 500 -5.26 -23.91 -24.52
CA GLY A 500 -6.68 -24.13 -24.84
C GLY A 500 -7.58 -22.90 -24.68
N SER A 501 -7.02 -21.69 -24.68
CA SER A 501 -7.78 -20.44 -24.55
C SER A 501 -7.90 -19.70 -25.88
N GLY A 502 -8.99 -18.96 -26.09
CA GLY A 502 -9.20 -18.18 -27.31
C GLY A 502 -10.47 -17.34 -27.29
N PHE A 503 -10.51 -16.33 -28.16
CA PHE A 503 -11.74 -15.59 -28.48
C PHE A 503 -12.56 -16.38 -29.49
N ALA A 504 -13.88 -16.42 -29.28
CA ALA A 504 -14.85 -16.92 -30.23
C ALA A 504 -15.84 -15.80 -30.55
N ASP A 505 -15.93 -15.43 -31.82
CA ASP A 505 -16.90 -14.44 -32.31
C ASP A 505 -18.25 -15.08 -32.63
N ASN A 506 -18.32 -16.42 -32.71
CA ASN A 506 -19.51 -17.20 -33.07
C ASN A 506 -19.49 -18.64 -32.50
N GLU A 507 -20.60 -19.36 -32.67
CA GLU A 507 -20.78 -20.73 -32.15
C GLU A 507 -19.78 -21.75 -32.70
N GLU A 508 -19.43 -21.67 -33.98
CA GLU A 508 -18.50 -22.61 -34.64
C GLU A 508 -17.08 -22.49 -34.06
N GLU A 509 -16.61 -21.24 -33.90
CA GLU A 509 -15.32 -20.97 -33.26
C GLU A 509 -15.30 -21.47 -31.81
N LEU A 510 -16.38 -21.25 -31.05
CA LEU A 510 -16.48 -21.69 -29.67
C LEU A 510 -16.49 -23.21 -29.55
N GLU A 511 -17.20 -23.92 -30.41
CA GLU A 511 -17.23 -25.38 -30.42
C GLU A 511 -15.83 -25.96 -30.63
N ASN A 512 -15.09 -25.44 -31.61
CA ASN A 512 -13.73 -25.87 -31.90
C ASN A 512 -12.79 -25.61 -30.71
N LEU A 513 -12.88 -24.42 -30.10
CA LEU A 513 -12.09 -24.07 -28.92
C LEU A 513 -12.43 -24.94 -27.71
N ALA A 514 -13.71 -25.16 -27.43
CA ALA A 514 -14.16 -25.96 -26.29
C ALA A 514 -13.69 -27.42 -26.42
N ARG A 515 -13.74 -28.01 -27.62
CA ARG A 515 -13.23 -29.37 -27.87
C ARG A 515 -11.73 -29.49 -27.58
N GLN A 516 -10.95 -28.49 -27.96
CA GLN A 516 -9.51 -28.47 -27.70
C GLN A 516 -9.22 -28.24 -26.21
N ALA A 517 -9.92 -27.31 -25.56
CA ALA A 517 -9.75 -27.01 -24.14
C ALA A 517 -10.07 -28.22 -23.26
N LEU A 518 -11.19 -28.90 -23.51
CA LEU A 518 -11.66 -30.04 -22.72
C LEU A 518 -10.80 -31.30 -22.89
N ALA A 519 -9.90 -31.34 -23.88
CA ALA A 519 -8.90 -32.40 -24.00
C ALA A 519 -7.74 -32.22 -23.01
N HIS A 520 -7.56 -31.01 -22.46
CA HIS A 520 -6.44 -30.65 -21.58
C HIS A 520 -6.89 -30.26 -20.16
N SER A 521 -8.16 -29.90 -19.97
CA SER A 521 -8.77 -29.57 -18.69
C SER A 521 -10.15 -30.18 -18.61
N ASN A 522 -10.63 -30.46 -17.39
CA ASN A 522 -12.00 -30.92 -17.18
C ASN A 522 -13.01 -29.75 -17.07
N GLN A 523 -12.55 -28.51 -17.06
CA GLN A 523 -13.32 -27.27 -16.92
C GLN A 523 -12.76 -26.17 -17.82
#